data_AF-A0A520XWE4-F1
#
_entry.id   AF-A0A520XWE4-F1
#
_cell.length_a   1.000
_cell.length_b   1.000
_cell.length_c   1.000
_cell.angle_alpha   90.00
_cell.angle_beta   90.00
_cell.angle_gamma   90.00
#
_symmetry.space_group_name_H-M   'P 1'
#
loop_
_entity.id
_entity.type
_entity.pdbx_description
1 polymer ?
#
loop_
_entity_poly.entity_id
_entity_poly.type
_entity_poly.pdbx_seq_one_letter_code
_entity_poly.pdbx_strand_id
1 'polypeptide(L)' 'MTTTNRHTATRVLVGAVLGLVAGAIVSINVVIFSGIEDGYEASVTDVFEQNALVGVIAALVLLAGPVIGVIIALRQPPAR' A
#
# COMPACT_ATOMS: atom_id res chain seq x y z
N MET A 1 31.34 10.89 -5.02
CA MET A 1 30.09 10.92 -5.82
C MET A 1 29.11 9.81 -5.37
N THR A 2 28.94 9.59 -4.06
CA THR A 2 28.23 8.40 -3.49
C THR A 2 27.20 8.73 -2.41
N THR A 3 27.18 9.95 -1.87
CA THR A 3 26.29 10.35 -0.77
C THR A 3 24.87 10.68 -1.23
N THR A 4 24.72 11.35 -2.38
CA THR A 4 23.42 11.69 -2.97
C THR A 4 22.53 10.46 -3.22
N ASN A 5 23.13 9.33 -3.61
CA ASN A 5 22.38 8.11 -3.91
C ASN A 5 21.78 7.45 -2.65
N ARG A 6 22.48 7.51 -1.51
CA ARG A 6 22.01 6.89 -0.26
C ARG A 6 20.80 7.62 0.30
N HIS A 7 20.80 8.95 0.29
CA HIS A 7 19.66 9.73 0.78
C HIS A 7 18.40 9.50 -0.06
N THR A 8 18.52 9.45 -1.39
CA THR A 8 17.39 9.14 -2.26
C THR A 8 16.87 7.73 -2.03
N ALA A 9 17.75 6.74 -1.94
CA ALA A 9 17.36 5.35 -1.67
C ALA A 9 16.62 5.20 -0.34
N THR A 10 17.11 5.81 0.73
CA THR A 10 16.45 5.79 2.04
C THR A 10 15.06 6.43 1.98
N ARG A 11 14.91 7.57 1.28
CA ARG A 11 13.61 8.24 1.15
C ARG A 11 12.60 7.41 0.38
N VAL A 12 13.03 6.79 -0.73
CA VAL A 12 12.19 5.86 -1.50
C VAL A 12 11.78 4.67 -0.65
N LEU A 13 12.71 4.10 0.12
CA LEU A 13 12.44 2.94 0.96
C LEU A 13 11.44 3.28 2.07
N VAL A 14 11.65 4.39 2.79
CA VAL A 14 10.74 4.88 3.83
C VAL A 14 9.36 5.20 3.22
N GLY A 15 9.33 5.89 2.08
CA GLY A 15 8.09 6.22 1.36
C GLY A 15 7.32 4.96 0.94
N ALA A 16 8.01 3.96 0.38
CA ALA A 16 7.41 2.70 -0.01
C ALA A 16 6.83 1.93 1.18
N VAL A 17 7.57 1.87 2.31
CA VAL A 17 7.12 1.16 3.52
C VAL A 17 5.92 1.86 4.15
N LEU A 18 5.96 3.19 4.33
CA LEU A 18 4.83 3.94 4.88
C LEU A 18 3.61 3.88 3.96
N GLY A 19 3.85 3.96 2.65
CA GLY A 19 2.82 3.78 1.62
C GLY A 19 2.20 2.39 1.66
N LEU A 20 3.01 1.34 1.86
CA LEU A 20 2.53 -0.04 2.00
C LEU A 20 1.63 -0.19 3.23
N VAL A 21 2.06 0.33 4.39
CA VAL A 21 1.26 0.24 5.63
C VAL A 21 -0.08 0.96 5.45
N ALA A 22 -0.06 2.18 4.91
CA ALA A 22 -1.29 2.92 4.63
C ALA A 22 -2.19 2.19 3.61
N GLY A 23 -1.61 1.68 2.53
CA GLY A 23 -2.32 0.90 1.51
C GLY A 23 -2.94 -0.38 2.08
N ALA A 24 -2.23 -1.09 2.96
CA ALA A 24 -2.73 -2.27 3.64
C ALA A 24 -3.92 -1.94 4.55
N ILE A 25 -3.84 -0.87 5.34
CA ILE A 25 -4.97 -0.42 6.17
C ILE A 25 -6.19 -0.13 5.30
N VAL A 26 -6.04 0.64 4.21
CA VAL A 26 -7.16 0.96 3.32
C VAL A 26 -7.71 -0.29 2.62
N SER A 27 -6.84 -1.18 2.14
CA SER A 27 -7.24 -2.44 1.50
C SER A 27 -8.06 -3.32 2.44
N ILE A 28 -7.65 -3.46 3.70
CA ILE A 28 -8.39 -4.22 4.71
C ILE A 28 -9.77 -3.57 4.95
N ASN A 29 -9.81 -2.23 5.04
CA ASN A 29 -11.09 -1.52 5.18
C ASN A 29 -12.02 -1.76 3.99
N VAL A 30 -11.50 -1.79 2.75
CA VAL A 30 -12.31 -2.13 1.56
C VAL A 30 -12.96 -3.51 1.70
N VAL A 31 -12.20 -4.51 2.14
CA VAL A 31 -12.72 -5.87 2.36
C VAL A 31 -13.81 -5.88 3.43
N ILE A 32 -13.59 -5.22 4.57
CA ILE A 32 -14.56 -5.14 5.68
C ILE A 32 -15.86 -4.44 5.23
N PHE A 33 -15.75 -3.27 4.59
CA PHE A 33 -16.93 -2.52 4.14
C PHE A 33 -17.71 -3.21 3.03
N SER A 34 -17.09 -4.16 2.31
CA SER A 34 -17.75 -4.93 1.27
C SER A 34 -18.57 -6.12 1.80
N GLY A 35 -18.49 -6.41 3.11
CA GLY A 35 -19.28 -7.47 3.74
C GLY A 35 -18.76 -8.88 3.50
N ILE A 36 -17.48 -9.05 3.19
CA ILE A 36 -16.82 -10.35 3.13
C ILE A 36 -16.87 -10.99 4.53
N GLU A 37 -17.36 -12.22 4.59
CA GLU A 37 -17.42 -13.00 5.84
C GLU A 37 -16.01 -13.17 6.42
N ASP A 38 -15.91 -13.14 7.75
CA ASP A 38 -14.67 -13.19 8.54
C ASP A 38 -13.73 -11.96 8.44
N GLY A 39 -14.01 -10.97 7.59
CA GLY A 39 -13.42 -9.62 7.66
C GLY A 39 -11.88 -9.57 7.79
N TYR A 40 -11.37 -9.42 9.02
CA TYR A 40 -9.92 -9.41 9.32
C TYR A 40 -9.26 -10.79 9.27
N GLU A 41 -10.03 -11.86 9.46
CA GLU A 41 -9.57 -13.25 9.42
C GLU A 41 -9.69 -13.87 8.02
N ALA A 42 -10.40 -13.19 7.11
CA ALA A 42 -10.54 -13.61 5.72
C ALA A 42 -9.18 -13.67 5.03
N SER A 43 -8.85 -14.84 4.47
CA SER A 43 -7.68 -14.98 3.62
C SER A 43 -7.89 -14.27 2.29
N VAL A 44 -6.79 -13.96 1.58
CA VAL A 44 -6.87 -13.37 0.24
C VAL A 44 -7.69 -14.26 -0.70
N THR A 45 -7.54 -15.58 -0.58
CA THR A 45 -8.30 -16.55 -1.39
C THR A 45 -9.80 -16.44 -1.12
N ASP A 46 -10.21 -16.32 0.15
CA ASP A 46 -11.62 -16.20 0.53
C ASP A 46 -12.26 -14.94 -0.06
N VAL A 47 -11.53 -13.81 -0.07
CA VAL A 47 -12.00 -12.56 -0.69
C VAL A 47 -12.27 -12.75 -2.18
N PHE A 48 -11.39 -13.45 -2.90
CA PHE A 48 -11.55 -13.69 -4.34
C PHE A 48 -12.67 -14.70 -4.64
N GLU A 49 -12.88 -15.69 -3.78
CA GLU A 49 -13.95 -16.69 -3.93
C GLU A 49 -15.34 -16.09 -3.69
N GLN A 50 -15.49 -15.23 -2.68
CA GLN A 50 -16.75 -14.55 -2.39
C GLN A 50 -17.04 -13.41 -3.35
N ASN A 51 -16.05 -12.55 -3.63
CA ASN A 51 -16.21 -11.42 -4.54
C ASN A 51 -14.90 -11.02 -5.24
N ALA A 52 -14.69 -11.57 -6.43
CA ALA A 52 -13.50 -11.30 -7.24
C ALA A 52 -13.27 -9.80 -7.52
N LEU A 53 -14.33 -9.00 -7.69
CA LEU A 53 -14.17 -7.55 -7.93
C LEU A 53 -13.59 -6.85 -6.70
N VAL A 54 -14.07 -7.19 -5.50
CA VAL A 54 -13.50 -6.68 -4.24
C VAL A 54 -12.05 -7.11 -4.10
N GLY A 55 -11.73 -8.38 -4.40
CA GLY A 55 -10.35 -8.89 -4.37
C GLY A 55 -9.41 -8.11 -5.29
N VAL A 56 -9.85 -7.80 -6.52
CA VAL A 56 -9.08 -6.96 -7.46
C VAL A 56 -8.90 -5.55 -6.91
N ILE A 57 -9.95 -4.91 -6.40
CA ILE A 57 -9.88 -3.55 -5.85
C ILE A 57 -8.92 -3.52 -4.65
N ALA A 58 -9.03 -4.47 -3.72
CA ALA A 58 -8.16 -4.59 -2.56
C ALA A 58 -6.69 -4.74 -2.99
N ALA A 59 -6.40 -5.63 -3.95
CA ALA A 59 -5.05 -5.81 -4.49
C ALA A 59 -4.50 -4.53 -5.15
N LEU A 60 -5.33 -3.82 -5.92
CA LEU A 60 -4.94 -2.56 -6.54
C LEU A 60 -4.65 -1.47 -5.50
N VAL A 61 -5.47 -1.36 -4.45
CA VAL A 61 -5.26 -0.42 -3.34
C VAL A 61 -3.96 -0.74 -2.60
N LEU A 62 -3.72 -2.01 -2.30
CA LEU A 62 -2.50 -2.46 -1.63
C LEU A 62 -1.25 -2.13 -2.45
N LEU A 63 -1.29 -2.31 -3.78
CA LEU A 63 -0.19 -1.97 -4.68
C LEU A 63 -0.04 -0.45 -4.89
N ALA A 64 -1.15 0.29 -4.89
CA ALA A 64 -1.13 1.75 -5.07
C ALA A 64 -0.47 2.45 -3.88
N GLY A 65 -0.63 1.93 -2.66
CA GLY A 65 -0.04 2.51 -1.44
C GLY A 65 1.47 2.77 -1.55
N PRO A 66 2.31 1.74 -1.78
CA PRO A 66 3.75 1.90 -1.97
C PRO A 66 4.11 2.85 -3.11
N VAL A 67 3.41 2.75 -4.26
CA VAL A 67 3.67 3.59 -5.43
C VAL A 67 3.44 5.07 -5.10
N ILE A 68 2.31 5.38 -4.46
CA ILE A 68 1.98 6.75 -4.01
C ILE A 68 3.00 7.21 -2.97
N GLY A 69 3.36 6.36 -2.00
CA GLY A 69 4.36 6.66 -0.98
C GLY A 69 5.72 7.03 -1.57
N VAL A 70 6.17 6.29 -2.60
CA VAL A 70 7.40 6.61 -3.35
C VAL A 70 7.26 7.93 -4.10
N ILE A 71 6.15 8.16 -4.81
CA ILE A 71 5.91 9.40 -5.55
C ILE A 71 5.96 10.61 -4.60
N ILE A 72 5.33 10.52 -3.43
CA ILE A 72 5.36 11.59 -2.42
C ILE A 72 6.79 11.79 -1.91
N ALA A 73 7.50 10.72 -1.55
CA ALA A 73 8.87 10.81 -1.05
C ALA A 73 9.85 11.46 -2.05
N LEU A 74 9.65 11.23 -3.35
CA LEU A 74 10.43 11.84 -4.42
C LEU A 74 10.06 13.31 -4.67
N ARG A 75 8.82 13.72 -4.37
CA ARG A 75 8.34 15.10 -4.57
C ARG A 75 8.66 16.02 -3.40
N GLN A 76 8.98 15.50 -2.22
CA GLN A 76 9.32 16.35 -1.08
C GLN A 76 10.74 16.94 -1.24
N PRO A 77 10.92 18.26 -1.08
CA PRO A 77 12.25 18.85 -0.96
C PRO A 77 13.00 18.23 0.23
N PRO A 78 14.34 18.11 0.19
CA PRO A 78 15.10 17.76 1.39
C PRO A 78 14.79 18.78 2.49
N ALA A 79 14.52 18.30 3.71
CA ALA A 79 14.32 19.17 4.87
C ALA A 79 15.57 20.08 5.00
N ARG A 80 15.34 21.40 5.01
CA ARG A 80 16.39 22.41 5.14
C ARG A 80 16.90 22.50 6.56
#